data_AF-A0A8X7BZZ2-F1
#
_entry.id   AF-A0A8X7BZZ2-F1
#
_cell.length_a   1.000
_cell.length_b   1.000
_cell.length_c   1.000
_cell.angle_alpha   90.00
_cell.angle_beta   90.00
_cell.angle_gamma   90.00
#
_symmetry.space_group_name_H-M   'P 1'
#
loop_
_entity.id
_entity.type
_entity.pdbx_description
1 polymer ?
#
loop_
_entity_poly.entity_id
_entity_poly.type
_entity_poly.pdbx_seq_one_letter_code
_entity_poly.pdbx_strand_id
1 'polypeptide(L)'
;MIWAKCPEEIFVNKRHVKRAVTEAVCEYNKVTVRTIVETQKALGVPTGGSTKQLAIVLDCRKQQFRKHRQNASNKLALKLIKKAINRKALLANRREGMNYGAGQF
;
A
#
# COMPACT_ATOMS: atom_id res chain seq x y z
N MET A 1 19.04 0.63 -7.61
CA MET A 1 18.81 1.51 -8.78
C MET A 1 17.31 1.60 -9.03
N ILE A 2 16.68 2.75 -8.73
CA ILE A 2 15.21 2.93 -8.88
C ILE A 2 14.81 2.99 -10.37
N TRP A 3 15.75 3.42 -11.22
CA TRP A 3 15.56 3.67 -12.65
C TRP A 3 15.32 2.41 -13.49
N ALA A 4 15.79 1.23 -13.07
CA ALA A 4 15.63 -0.03 -13.82
C ALA A 4 14.20 -0.61 -13.81
N LYS A 5 13.27 0.00 -13.05
CA LYS A 5 11.86 -0.43 -12.96
C LYS A 5 10.89 0.53 -13.65
N CYS A 6 11.37 1.65 -14.21
CA CYS A 6 10.53 2.56 -14.99
C CYS A 6 10.50 2.10 -16.45
N PRO A 7 9.32 1.88 -17.05
CA PRO A 7 9.21 1.65 -18.49
C PRO A 7 9.79 2.85 -19.25
N GLU A 8 10.54 2.58 -20.32
CA GLU A 8 11.04 3.60 -21.24
C GLU A 8 9.84 4.33 -21.87
N GLU A 9 9.70 5.60 -21.51
CA GLU A 9 8.76 6.61 -22.03
C GLU A 9 7.28 6.23 -22.08
N ILE A 10 6.60 6.36 -20.93
CA ILE A 10 5.15 6.60 -20.92
C ILE A 10 4.96 8.12 -20.90
N PHE A 11 4.28 8.69 -21.90
CA PHE A 11 3.80 10.08 -21.87
C PHE A 11 2.70 10.22 -20.80
N VAL A 12 3.12 10.24 -19.54
CA VAL A 12 2.23 10.47 -18.41
C VAL A 12 2.02 11.98 -18.27
N ASN A 13 0.74 12.39 -18.27
CA ASN A 13 0.34 13.77 -18.00
C ASN A 13 1.09 14.31 -16.76
N LYS A 14 1.61 15.55 -16.81
CA LYS A 14 2.31 16.23 -15.70
C LYS A 14 1.64 16.02 -14.34
N ARG A 15 0.31 15.97 -14.30
CA ARG A 15 -0.47 15.73 -13.08
C ARG A 15 -0.23 14.34 -12.48
N HIS A 16 -0.09 13.32 -13.33
CA HIS A 16 0.18 11.95 -12.92
C HIS A 16 1.60 11.78 -12.39
N VAL A 17 2.58 12.39 -13.06
CA VAL A 17 3.98 12.43 -12.59
C VAL A 17 4.07 13.15 -11.24
N LYS A 18 3.44 14.32 -11.09
CA LYS A 18 3.37 15.04 -9.81
C LYS A 18 2.80 14.15 -8.71
N ARG A 19 1.70 13.45 -8.98
CA ARG A 19 1.06 12.54 -8.03
C ARG A 19 1.99 11.40 -7.63
N ALA A 20 2.61 10.73 -8.59
CA ALA A 20 3.54 9.63 -8.34
C ALA A 20 4.78 10.09 -7.55
N VAL A 21 5.32 11.27 -7.87
CA VAL A 21 6.43 11.88 -7.12
C VAL A 21 6.00 12.23 -5.71
N THR A 22 4.82 12.82 -5.51
CA THR A 22 4.33 13.10 -4.14
C THR A 22 4.05 11.82 -3.36
N GLU A 23 3.52 10.78 -4.00
CA GLU A 23 3.29 9.48 -3.37
C GLU A 23 4.63 8.83 -3.00
N ALA A 24 5.61 8.82 -3.90
CA ALA A 24 6.96 8.32 -3.67
C ALA A 24 7.70 9.12 -2.59
N VAL A 25 7.67 10.47 -2.64
CA VAL A 25 8.25 11.31 -1.58
C VAL A 25 7.57 11.02 -0.25
N CYS A 26 6.24 10.86 -0.22
CA CYS A 26 5.55 10.45 1.00
C CYS A 26 5.94 9.02 1.44
N GLU A 27 6.18 8.10 0.52
CA GLU A 27 6.58 6.70 0.75
C GLU A 27 8.02 6.53 1.22
N TYR A 28 8.92 7.36 0.71
CA TYR A 28 10.36 7.25 0.91
C TYR A 28 10.93 8.33 1.85
N ASN A 29 10.22 9.45 2.13
CA ASN A 29 10.47 10.25 3.34
C ASN A 29 9.94 9.48 4.55
N LYS A 30 10.67 8.43 4.90
CA LYS A 30 10.37 7.50 5.99
C LYS A 30 10.55 8.12 7.37
N VAL A 31 11.16 9.31 7.46
CA VAL A 31 11.53 9.91 8.73
C VAL A 31 11.42 11.44 8.61
N THR A 32 10.21 11.98 8.84
CA THR A 32 9.94 13.41 8.91
C THR A 32 10.89 14.09 9.91
N VAL A 33 11.27 13.39 10.98
CA VAL A 33 12.30 13.83 11.93
C VAL A 33 13.65 14.06 11.25
N ARG A 34 14.11 13.11 10.44
CA ARG A 34 15.42 13.18 9.76
C ARG A 34 15.42 14.31 8.75
N THR A 35 14.36 14.45 7.95
CA THR A 35 14.23 15.53 6.97
C THR A 35 14.24 16.90 7.64
N ILE A 36 13.51 17.07 8.76
CA ILE A 36 13.49 18.34 9.52
C ILE A 36 14.87 18.65 10.11
N VAL A 37 15.53 17.67 10.70
CA VAL A 37 16.89 17.86 11.27
C VAL A 37 17.90 18.21 10.17
N GLU A 38 17.88 17.50 9.04
CA GLU A 38 18.80 17.75 7.93
C GLU A 38 18.56 19.11 7.27
N THR A 39 17.29 19.52 7.09
CA THR A 39 16.94 20.83 6.51
C THR A 39 17.29 21.99 7.44
N GLN A 40 16.99 21.88 8.74
CA GLN A 40 17.34 22.91 9.71
C GLN A 40 18.86 23.05 9.87
N LYS A 41 19.58 21.92 9.88
CA LYS A 41 21.04 21.90 9.86
C LYS A 41 21.61 22.59 8.61
N ALA A 42 21.04 22.33 7.43
CA ALA A 42 21.46 22.98 6.18
C ALA A 42 21.19 24.49 6.17
N LEU A 43 20.17 24.95 6.90
CA LEU A 43 19.83 26.37 7.07
C LEU A 43 20.58 27.04 8.23
N GLY A 44 21.44 26.32 8.96
CA GLY A 44 22.14 26.85 10.13
C GLY A 44 21.22 27.11 11.34
N VAL A 45 20.00 26.57 11.34
CA VAL A 45 19.01 26.75 12.40
C VAL A 45 19.08 25.55 13.36
N PRO A 46 19.17 25.78 14.69
CA PRO A 46 19.12 24.68 15.65
C PRO A 46 17.73 24.04 15.68
N THR A 47 17.70 22.70 15.62
CA THR A 47 16.45 21.96 15.77
C THR A 47 15.99 21.97 17.22
N GLY A 48 14.91 22.72 17.50
CA GLY A 48 14.28 22.73 18.82
C GLY A 48 13.73 21.36 19.23
N GLY A 49 13.77 21.06 20.54
CA GLY A 49 13.30 19.78 21.09
C GLY A 49 11.81 19.52 20.82
N SER A 50 10.97 20.56 20.90
CA SER A 50 9.53 20.49 20.58
C SER A 50 9.28 20.16 19.11
N THR A 51 10.03 20.75 18.19
CA THR A 51 9.96 20.45 16.75
C THR A 51 10.31 19.00 16.47
N LYS A 52 11.34 18.47 17.13
CA LYS A 52 11.73 17.06 17.02
C LYS A 52 10.64 16.12 17.53
N GLN A 53 10.03 16.43 18.69
CA GLN A 53 8.93 15.64 19.23
C GLN A 53 7.70 15.62 18.33
N LEU A 54 7.30 16.79 17.79
CA LEU A 54 6.21 16.90 16.81
C LEU A 54 6.47 16.02 15.58
N ALA A 55 7.70 16.05 15.05
CA ALA A 55 8.08 15.24 13.91
C ALA A 55 8.01 13.73 14.21
N ILE A 56 8.40 13.29 15.43
CA ILE A 56 8.28 11.89 15.87
C ILE A 56 6.80 11.47 15.90
N VAL A 57 5.93 12.30 16.48
CA VAL A 57 4.48 12.01 16.54
C VAL A 57 3.87 11.88 15.14
N LEU A 58 4.28 12.74 14.21
CA LEU A 58 3.83 12.66 12.82
C LEU A 58 4.32 11.38 12.12
N ASP A 59 5.57 10.97 12.37
CA ASP A 59 6.11 9.72 11.82
C ASP A 59 5.37 8.50 12.37
N CYS A 60 5.10 8.46 13.68
CA CYS A 60 4.30 7.41 14.31
C CYS A 60 2.88 7.33 13.71
N ARG A 61 2.20 8.47 13.56
CA ARG A 61 0.85 8.51 12.94
C ARG A 61 0.88 8.01 11.50
N LYS A 62 1.83 8.46 10.68
CA LYS A 62 1.99 7.99 9.30
C LYS A 62 2.21 6.47 9.24
N GLN A 63 3.01 5.91 10.14
CA GLN A 63 3.24 4.47 10.22
C GLN A 63 1.96 3.71 10.58
N GLN A 64 1.17 4.21 11.53
CA GLN A 64 -0.11 3.62 11.90
C GLN A 64 -1.11 3.61 10.73
N PHE A 65 -1.28 4.74 10.03
CA PHE A 65 -2.16 4.82 8.86
C PHE A 65 -1.76 3.83 7.76
N ARG A 66 -0.46 3.65 7.51
CA ARG A 66 0.05 2.66 6.54
C ARG A 66 -0.31 1.24 6.95
N LYS A 67 -0.07 0.86 8.21
CA LYS A 67 -0.45 -0.46 8.74
C LYS A 67 -1.95 -0.71 8.58
N HIS A 68 -2.79 0.28 8.89
CA HIS A 68 -4.24 0.17 8.69
C HIS A 68 -4.62 -0.04 7.22
N ARG A 69 -4.04 0.73 6.29
CA ARG A 69 -4.30 0.60 4.85
C ARG A 69 -3.88 -0.76 4.31
N GLN A 70 -2.70 -1.25 4.71
CA GLN A 70 -2.20 -2.57 4.32
C GLN A 70 -3.07 -3.70 4.87
N ASN A 71 -3.54 -3.57 6.12
CA ASN A 71 -4.49 -4.52 6.69
C ASN A 71 -5.83 -4.53 5.93
N ALA A 72 -6.31 -3.37 5.49
CA ALA A 72 -7.54 -3.27 4.69
C ALA A 72 -7.39 -3.91 3.31
N SER A 73 -6.27 -3.68 2.60
CA SER A 73 -6.00 -4.34 1.31
C SER A 73 -5.86 -5.84 1.47
N ASN A 74 -5.16 -6.30 2.51
CA ASN A 74 -5.01 -7.73 2.82
C ASN A 74 -6.36 -8.38 3.11
N LYS A 75 -7.23 -7.71 3.89
CA LYS A 75 -8.59 -8.18 4.18
C LYS A 75 -9.44 -8.31 2.91
N LEU A 76 -9.31 -7.37 1.98
CA LEU A 76 -9.98 -7.43 0.68
C LEU A 76 -9.47 -8.63 -0.15
N ALA A 77 -8.16 -8.81 -0.23
CA ALA A 77 -7.53 -9.91 -0.96
C ALA A 77 -7.99 -11.27 -0.42
N LEU A 78 -7.98 -11.46 0.91
CA LEU A 78 -8.47 -12.69 1.56
C LEU A 78 -9.95 -12.95 1.25
N LYS A 79 -10.80 -11.93 1.23
CA LYS A 79 -12.21 -12.08 0.83
C LYS A 79 -12.35 -12.55 -0.62
N LEU A 80 -11.53 -12.04 -1.53
CA LEU A 80 -11.54 -12.46 -2.94
C LEU A 80 -11.10 -13.92 -3.09
N ILE A 81 -10.03 -14.32 -2.40
CA ILE A 81 -9.55 -15.71 -2.36
C ILE A 81 -10.66 -16.64 -1.85
N LYS A 82 -11.31 -16.29 -0.72
CA LYS A 82 -12.41 -17.08 -0.17
C LYS A 82 -13.57 -17.24 -1.16
N LYS A 83 -13.95 -16.16 -1.86
CA LYS A 83 -14.99 -16.23 -2.90
C LYS A 83 -14.60 -17.14 -4.05
N ALA A 84 -13.33 -17.12 -4.49
CA ALA A 84 -12.84 -17.99 -5.56
C ALA A 84 -12.88 -19.47 -5.15
N ILE A 85 -12.46 -19.80 -3.92
CA ILE A 85 -12.53 -21.16 -3.37
C ILE A 85 -13.98 -21.65 -3.34
N ASN A 86 -14.90 -20.83 -2.80
CA ASN A 86 -16.32 -21.19 -2.73
C ASN A 86 -16.95 -21.43 -4.11
N ARG A 87 -16.59 -20.60 -5.11
CA ARG A 87 -17.04 -20.81 -6.50
C ARG A 87 -16.54 -22.14 -7.07
N LYS A 88 -15.27 -22.48 -6.82
CA LYS A 88 -14.69 -23.75 -7.27
C LYS A 88 -15.40 -24.95 -6.64
N ALA A 89 -15.67 -24.91 -5.33
CA ALA A 89 -16.41 -25.96 -4.63
C ALA A 89 -17.85 -26.11 -5.16
N LEU A 90 -18.56 -25.00 -5.39
CA LEU A 90 -19.92 -25.03 -5.92
C LEU A 90 -19.97 -25.61 -7.35
N LEU A 91 -18.97 -25.32 -8.18
CA LEU A 91 -18.83 -25.93 -9.51
C LEU A 91 -18.53 -27.43 -9.43
N ALA A 92 -17.70 -27.87 -8.48
CA ALA A 92 -17.44 -29.30 -8.25
C ALA A 92 -18.74 -30.03 -7.85
N ASN A 93 -19.47 -29.51 -6.85
CA ASN A 93 -20.73 -30.09 -6.41
C ASN A 93 -21.79 -30.13 -7.55
N ARG A 94 -21.82 -29.11 -8.43
CA ARG A 94 -22.72 -29.13 -9.60
C ARG A 94 -22.31 -30.21 -10.62
N ARG A 95 -21.02 -30.44 -10.83
CA ARG A 95 -20.54 -31.51 -11.71
C ARG A 95 -20.88 -32.89 -11.14
N GLU A 96 -20.65 -33.09 -9.84
CA GLU A 96 -21.01 -34.31 -9.14
C GLU A 96 -22.53 -34.53 -9.14
N GLY A 97 -23.32 -33.49 -8.87
CA GLY A 97 -24.78 -33.55 -8.95
C GLY A 97 -25.35 -33.73 -10.36
N MET A 98 -24.60 -33.42 -11.42
CA MET A 98 -24.95 -33.83 -12.79
C MET A 98 -24.61 -35.29 -13.07
N ASN A 99 -23.71 -35.90 -12.31
CA ASN A 99 -23.32 -37.31 -12.45
C ASN A 99 -24.23 -38.28 -11.68
N TYR A 100 -25.04 -37.79 -10.75
CA TYR A 100 -26.11 -38.57 -10.11
C TYR A 100 -27.46 -38.13 -10.71
N GLY A 101 -27.92 -38.85 -11.73
CA GLY A 101 -29.27 -38.65 -12.26
C GLY A 101 -30.33 -38.97 -11.19
N ALA A 102 -31.48 -38.29 -11.23
CA ALA A 102 -32.62 -38.64 -10.38
C ALA A 102 -32.96 -40.14 -10.58
N GLY A 103 -32.78 -40.94 -9.53
CA GLY A 103 -33.00 -42.39 -9.56
C GLY A 103 -31.76 -43.28 -9.61
N GLN A 104 -30.54 -42.73 -9.46
CA GLN A 104 -29.33 -43.54 -9.24
C GLN A 104 -29.07 -43.77 -7.74
N PHE A 105 -29.90 -44.60 -7.11
CA PHE A 105 -29.62 -45.34 -5.88
C PHE A 105 -30.35 -46.68 -5.94
#